data_AF-A0A8K0XE62-F1
#
_entry.id   AF-A0A8K0XE62-F1
#
_cell.length_a   1.000
_cell.length_b   1.000
_cell.length_c   1.000
_cell.angle_alpha   90.00
_cell.angle_beta   90.00
_cell.angle_gamma   90.00
#
_symmetry.space_group_name_H-M   'P 1'
#
loop_
_entity.id
_entity.type
_entity.pdbx_description
1 polymer ?
#
loop_
_entity_poly.entity_id
_entity_poly.type
_entity_poly.pdbx_seq_one_letter_code
_entity_poly.pdbx_strand_id
1 'polypeptide(L)'
;MTSKGIKSRNVNELLSEIAAIAESAAVLRKSRLLHLLQPGQLRDIGKLRRRLAKVCQYFQGILAMFKTVRQLFPNGISHRWVNTIQHQVQAIRLANNYKDPLLRLYNGKPPTELKGMKPDMQKRWSGGRNIETRLHAEIRIVLDLVCSLDVSNQPGQQPIGCSKRSCLCCYIWIQAYNKSFKQKFLTSGSHGKPYPAWTLPGRCSNHVSSIDQVVANEVSKRLKDTLEGVANNNRRVSDEHRSSGSDDSESEKTMPEAGKPLADSTWKRHFGE
;
A
#
# COMPACT_ATOMS: atom_id res chain seq x y z
N MET A 1 26.33 -21.05 53.25
CA MET A 1 26.53 -21.08 51.78
C MET A 1 25.50 -22.03 51.19
N THR A 2 24.40 -21.49 50.65
CA THR A 2 23.32 -22.29 50.06
C THR A 2 23.57 -22.44 48.56
N SER A 3 23.90 -23.66 48.14
CA SER A 3 24.03 -24.05 46.73
C SER A 3 22.67 -23.85 46.05
N LYS A 4 22.57 -22.81 45.21
CA LYS A 4 21.42 -22.58 44.34
C LYS A 4 21.41 -23.69 43.28
N GLY A 5 20.52 -24.66 43.45
CA GLY A 5 20.29 -25.73 42.50
C GLY A 5 20.01 -25.18 41.10
N ILE A 6 20.88 -25.54 40.16
CA ILE A 6 20.65 -25.36 38.73
C ILE A 6 19.47 -26.26 38.37
N LYS A 7 18.29 -25.68 38.14
CA LYS A 7 17.14 -26.42 37.62
C LYS A 7 17.54 -27.01 36.27
N SER A 8 17.59 -28.35 36.17
CA SER A 8 17.87 -29.03 34.91
C SER A 8 16.78 -28.64 33.92
N ARG A 9 17.14 -27.87 32.89
CA ARG A 9 16.24 -27.62 31.76
C ARG A 9 15.85 -28.97 31.15
N ASN A 10 14.56 -29.11 30.84
CA ASN A 10 14.03 -30.31 30.24
C ASN A 10 14.69 -30.51 28.86
N VAL A 11 15.33 -31.66 28.64
CA VAL A 11 16.04 -31.98 27.40
C VAL A 11 15.13 -31.81 26.17
N ASN A 12 13.83 -32.09 26.30
CA ASN A 12 12.87 -31.92 25.23
C ASN A 12 12.63 -30.45 24.85
N GLU A 13 12.70 -29.54 25.83
CA GLU A 13 12.56 -28.10 25.61
C GLU A 13 13.78 -27.56 24.86
N LEU A 14 14.98 -28.02 25.22
CA LEU A 14 16.23 -27.70 24.53
C LEU A 14 16.23 -28.21 23.09
N LEU A 15 15.76 -29.44 22.86
CA LEU A 15 15.66 -30.03 21.51
C LEU A 15 14.66 -29.25 20.64
N SER A 16 13.54 -28.80 21.21
CA SER A 16 12.57 -27.95 20.49
C SER A 16 13.15 -26.59 20.12
N GLU A 17 13.93 -25.96 21.00
CA GLU A 17 14.60 -24.69 20.71
C GLU A 17 15.65 -24.85 19.59
N ILE A 18 16.47 -25.91 19.65
CA ILE A 18 17.49 -26.20 18.62
C ILE A 18 16.82 -26.45 17.26
N ALA A 19 15.70 -27.18 17.22
CA ALA A 19 14.94 -27.41 15.98
C ALA A 19 14.41 -26.09 15.39
N ALA A 20 13.82 -25.22 16.22
CA ALA A 20 13.32 -23.92 15.79
C ALA A 20 14.43 -22.99 15.26
N ILE A 21 15.61 -23.03 15.89
CA ILE A 21 16.79 -22.29 15.43
C ILE A 21 17.29 -22.84 14.09
N ALA A 22 17.37 -24.16 13.94
CA ALA A 22 17.81 -24.81 12.70
C ALA A 22 16.87 -24.52 11.53
N GLU A 23 15.55 -24.53 11.77
CA GLU A 23 14.55 -24.18 10.76
C GLU A 23 14.63 -22.70 10.38
N SER A 24 14.75 -21.81 11.36
CA SER A 24 14.97 -20.38 11.13
C SER A 24 16.26 -20.13 10.33
N ALA A 25 17.35 -20.83 10.66
CA ALA A 25 18.61 -20.77 9.95
C ALA A 25 18.50 -21.30 8.50
N ALA A 26 17.72 -22.36 8.26
CA ALA A 26 17.48 -22.90 6.93
C ALA A 26 16.66 -21.94 6.05
N VAL A 27 15.63 -21.30 6.62
CA VAL A 27 14.84 -20.24 5.95
C VAL A 27 15.73 -19.04 5.62
N LEU A 28 16.54 -18.61 6.58
CA LEU A 28 17.50 -17.54 6.40
C LEU A 28 18.54 -17.90 5.32
N ARG A 29 19.11 -19.11 5.32
CA ARG A 29 20.09 -19.57 4.32
C ARG A 29 19.56 -19.54 2.89
N LYS A 30 18.27 -19.85 2.71
CA LYS A 30 17.58 -19.76 1.41
C LYS A 30 17.19 -18.32 1.05
N SER A 31 17.26 -17.38 2.00
CA SER A 31 16.95 -15.99 1.71
C SER A 31 18.04 -15.38 0.84
N ARG A 32 17.62 -14.58 -0.13
CA ARG A 32 18.48 -13.77 -0.99
C ARG A 32 19.39 -12.83 -0.18
N LEU A 33 19.02 -12.54 1.08
CA LEU A 33 19.78 -11.73 2.02
C LEU A 33 21.12 -12.38 2.41
N LEU A 34 21.14 -13.70 2.62
CA LEU A 34 22.35 -14.43 3.00
C LEU A 34 23.21 -14.82 1.80
N HIS A 35 22.61 -15.00 0.62
CA HIS A 35 23.36 -15.13 -0.62
C HIS A 35 24.18 -13.89 -0.99
N LEU A 36 23.80 -12.70 -0.49
CA LEU A 36 24.55 -11.45 -0.64
C LEU A 36 25.72 -11.32 0.37
N LEU A 37 25.87 -12.27 1.29
CA LEU A 37 26.91 -12.27 2.32
C LEU A 37 28.03 -13.26 1.99
N GLN A 38 28.38 -13.39 0.70
CA GLN A 38 29.54 -14.20 0.33
C GLN A 38 30.80 -13.69 1.04
N PRO A 39 31.71 -14.59 1.47
CA PRO A 39 32.96 -14.22 2.13
C PRO A 39 33.76 -13.30 1.20
N GLY A 40 33.81 -12.00 1.52
CA GLY A 40 34.42 -10.95 0.68
C GLY A 40 33.52 -9.73 0.43
N GLN A 41 32.20 -9.84 0.60
CA GLN A 41 31.23 -8.73 0.45
C GLN A 41 30.74 -8.12 1.78
N LEU A 42 31.46 -8.36 2.88
CA LEU A 42 31.16 -7.91 4.25
C LEU A 42 31.19 -6.37 4.46
N ARG A 43 31.25 -5.55 3.40
CA ARG A 43 31.23 -4.08 3.51
C ARG A 43 29.92 -3.53 4.08
N ASP A 44 28.88 -4.35 4.23
CA ASP A 44 27.56 -3.87 4.62
C ASP A 44 26.91 -4.66 5.78
N ILE A 45 27.71 -5.08 6.77
CA ILE A 45 27.23 -5.69 8.03
C ILE A 45 26.15 -4.82 8.69
N GLY A 46 26.27 -3.49 8.61
CA GLY A 46 25.28 -2.55 9.12
C GLY A 46 23.91 -2.68 8.44
N LYS A 47 23.84 -2.80 7.11
CA LYS A 47 22.59 -3.04 6.38
C LYS A 47 22.00 -4.42 6.68
N LEU A 48 22.83 -5.44 6.80
CA LEU A 48 22.37 -6.77 7.23
C LEU A 48 21.72 -6.71 8.62
N ARG A 49 22.42 -6.13 9.60
CA ARG A 49 21.90 -5.98 10.98
C ARG A 49 20.58 -5.21 10.99
N ARG A 50 20.47 -4.11 10.23
CA ARG A 50 19.22 -3.35 10.08
C ARG A 50 18.09 -4.20 9.49
N ARG A 51 18.37 -4.98 8.44
CA ARG A 51 17.36 -5.86 7.81
C ARG A 51 16.92 -6.98 8.75
N LEU A 52 17.84 -7.63 9.45
CA LEU A 52 17.51 -8.64 10.45
C LEU A 52 16.70 -8.05 11.61
N ALA A 53 17.05 -6.84 12.08
CA ALA A 53 16.27 -6.15 13.09
C ALA A 53 14.83 -5.87 12.62
N LYS A 54 14.62 -5.46 11.36
CA LYS A 54 13.29 -5.29 10.77
C LYS A 54 12.50 -6.62 10.72
N VAL A 55 13.17 -7.73 10.37
CA VAL A 55 12.54 -9.07 10.37
C VAL A 55 12.15 -9.49 11.79
N CYS A 56 13.03 -9.33 12.77
CA CYS A 56 12.74 -9.63 14.17
C CYS A 56 11.58 -8.77 14.70
N GLN A 57 11.59 -7.47 14.41
CA GLN A 57 10.50 -6.56 14.78
C GLN A 57 9.17 -7.00 14.17
N TYR A 58 9.16 -7.38 12.89
CA TYR A 58 7.96 -7.87 12.21
C TYR A 58 7.44 -9.16 12.84
N PHE A 59 8.33 -10.13 13.09
CA PHE A 59 7.98 -11.40 13.72
C PHE A 59 7.41 -11.21 15.13
N GLN A 60 8.08 -10.40 15.96
CA GLN A 60 7.61 -10.05 17.31
C GLN A 60 6.27 -9.33 17.27
N GLY A 61 6.08 -8.40 16.32
CA GLY A 61 4.81 -7.71 16.11
C GLY A 61 3.67 -8.67 15.75
N ILE A 62 3.93 -9.64 14.87
CA ILE A 62 2.97 -10.70 14.52
C ILE A 62 2.62 -11.56 15.74
N LEU A 63 3.62 -12.01 16.51
CA LEU A 63 3.37 -12.83 17.70
C LEU A 63 2.54 -12.07 18.74
N ALA A 64 2.87 -10.81 18.98
CA ALA A 64 2.11 -9.94 19.88
C ALA A 64 0.67 -9.77 19.38
N MET A 65 0.48 -9.52 18.08
CA MET A 65 -0.84 -9.44 17.46
C MET A 65 -1.62 -10.75 17.64
N PHE A 66 -1.02 -11.91 17.39
CA PHE A 66 -1.68 -13.20 17.60
C PHE A 66 -2.11 -13.42 19.05
N LYS A 67 -1.24 -13.06 20.01
CA LYS A 67 -1.55 -13.13 21.43
C LYS A 67 -2.76 -12.26 21.77
N THR A 68 -2.76 -11.00 21.33
CA THR A 68 -3.88 -10.06 21.55
C THR A 68 -5.16 -10.55 20.90
N VAL A 69 -5.10 -11.03 19.65
CA VAL A 69 -6.26 -11.57 18.94
C VAL A 69 -6.86 -12.77 19.67
N ARG A 70 -6.04 -13.72 20.14
CA ARG A 70 -6.53 -14.88 20.91
C ARG A 70 -7.17 -14.48 22.24
N GLN A 71 -6.67 -13.41 22.88
CA GLN A 71 -7.24 -12.89 24.12
C GLN A 71 -8.59 -12.20 23.89
N LEU A 72 -8.70 -11.37 22.84
CA LEU A 72 -9.91 -10.62 22.53
C LEU A 72 -10.99 -11.49 21.86
N PHE A 73 -10.58 -12.52 21.12
CA PHE A 73 -11.46 -13.37 20.33
C PHE A 73 -11.15 -14.85 20.64
N PRO A 74 -11.50 -15.35 21.84
CA PRO A 74 -11.18 -16.72 22.26
C PRO A 74 -11.81 -17.79 21.37
N ASN A 75 -12.95 -17.47 20.73
CA ASN A 75 -13.66 -18.35 19.80
C ASN A 75 -13.23 -18.13 18.33
N GLY A 76 -12.18 -17.35 18.11
CA GLY A 76 -11.72 -16.94 16.78
C GLY A 76 -12.43 -15.70 16.24
N ILE A 77 -11.90 -15.17 15.13
CA ILE A 77 -12.47 -14.03 14.41
C ILE A 77 -13.43 -14.58 13.35
N SER A 78 -14.69 -14.16 13.42
CA SER A 78 -15.65 -14.41 12.34
C SER A 78 -15.14 -13.77 11.06
N HIS A 79 -15.05 -14.56 10.00
CA HIS A 79 -14.54 -14.12 8.72
C HIS A 79 -15.45 -14.64 7.60
N ARG A 80 -15.53 -13.85 6.54
CA ARG A 80 -16.23 -14.20 5.32
C ARG A 80 -15.34 -13.86 4.13
N TRP A 81 -15.32 -14.73 3.14
CA TRP A 81 -14.71 -14.39 1.86
C TRP A 81 -15.61 -13.42 1.11
N VAL A 82 -15.06 -12.27 0.75
CA VAL A 82 -15.70 -11.38 -0.22
C VAL A 82 -15.65 -12.11 -1.56
N ASN A 83 -16.80 -12.65 -1.97
CA ASN A 83 -16.90 -13.37 -3.23
C ASN A 83 -16.48 -12.47 -4.39
N THR A 84 -16.14 -13.09 -5.51
CA THR A 84 -16.09 -12.37 -6.79
C THR A 84 -17.47 -11.82 -7.04
N ILE A 85 -17.68 -10.56 -6.65
CA ILE A 85 -18.71 -9.73 -7.28
C ILE A 85 -18.46 -9.97 -8.77
N GLN A 86 -19.45 -10.51 -9.47
CA GLN A 86 -19.38 -10.91 -10.88
C GLN A 86 -19.12 -9.66 -11.72
N HIS A 87 -17.90 -9.17 -11.68
CA HIS A 87 -17.45 -8.04 -12.45
C HIS A 87 -16.83 -8.60 -13.70
N GLN A 88 -17.42 -8.23 -14.82
CA GLN A 88 -16.82 -8.37 -16.12
C GLN A 88 -15.48 -7.63 -16.08
N VAL A 89 -14.38 -8.38 -16.03
CA VAL A 89 -13.09 -7.88 -16.50
C VAL A 89 -13.36 -7.35 -17.90
N GLN A 90 -13.30 -6.04 -18.06
CA GLN A 90 -13.60 -5.42 -19.34
C GLN A 90 -12.28 -5.14 -20.05
N ALA A 91 -12.14 -5.71 -21.24
CA ALA A 91 -11.10 -5.31 -22.16
C ALA A 91 -11.48 -3.94 -22.73
N ILE A 92 -10.75 -2.90 -22.33
CA ILE A 92 -10.85 -1.58 -22.93
C ILE A 92 -9.75 -1.46 -23.97
N ARG A 93 -10.18 -1.14 -25.20
CA ARG A 93 -9.28 -0.76 -26.27
C ARG A 93 -9.12 0.76 -26.28
N LEU A 94 -7.91 1.22 -25.96
CA LEU A 94 -7.54 2.63 -26.06
C LEU A 94 -7.60 3.10 -27.52
N ALA A 95 -7.79 4.41 -27.70
CA ALA A 95 -7.76 5.06 -29.00
C ALA A 95 -6.45 4.76 -29.76
N ASN A 96 -6.45 4.89 -31.08
CA ASN A 96 -5.25 4.62 -31.88
C ASN A 96 -4.12 5.62 -31.62
N ASN A 97 -4.46 6.79 -31.06
CA ASN A 97 -3.54 7.88 -30.81
C ASN A 97 -3.71 8.40 -29.37
N TYR A 98 -2.60 8.68 -28.69
CA TYR A 98 -2.62 9.28 -27.36
C TYR A 98 -3.10 10.75 -27.39
N LYS A 99 -3.11 11.40 -28.56
CA LYS A 99 -3.61 12.77 -28.71
C LYS A 99 -5.12 12.87 -28.50
N ASP A 100 -5.90 11.84 -28.86
CA ASP A 100 -7.36 11.87 -28.73
C ASP A 100 -7.84 12.13 -27.30
N PRO A 101 -7.35 11.40 -26.26
CA PRO A 101 -7.72 11.69 -24.89
C PRO A 101 -7.19 13.05 -24.41
N LEU A 102 -6.05 13.54 -24.93
CA LEU A 102 -5.57 14.89 -24.62
C LEU A 102 -6.50 15.96 -25.20
N LEU A 103 -6.95 15.80 -26.44
CA LEU A 103 -7.94 16.70 -27.04
C LEU A 103 -9.23 16.73 -26.22
N ARG A 104 -9.73 15.57 -25.78
CA ARG A 104 -10.91 15.51 -24.89
C ARG A 104 -10.67 16.20 -23.55
N LEU A 105 -9.51 15.97 -22.95
CA LEU A 105 -9.14 16.58 -21.66
C LEU A 105 -9.14 18.12 -21.72
N TYR A 106 -8.68 18.67 -22.84
CA TYR A 106 -8.55 20.12 -23.07
C TYR A 106 -9.67 20.71 -23.94
N ASN A 107 -10.80 20.02 -24.12
CA ASN A 107 -11.92 20.50 -24.95
C ASN A 107 -11.47 20.97 -26.35
N GLY A 108 -10.56 20.21 -26.96
CA GLY A 108 -10.00 20.46 -28.30
C GLY A 108 -8.79 21.38 -28.36
N LYS A 109 -8.37 22.01 -27.25
CA LYS A 109 -7.30 23.03 -27.25
C LYS A 109 -6.17 22.72 -26.25
N PRO A 110 -5.36 21.67 -26.49
CA PRO A 110 -4.21 21.37 -25.63
C PRO A 110 -3.10 22.42 -25.80
N PRO A 111 -2.31 22.70 -24.74
CA PRO A 111 -1.12 23.56 -24.82
C PRO A 111 -0.18 23.17 -25.96
N THR A 112 0.35 24.16 -26.67
CA THR A 112 1.24 23.99 -27.83
C THR A 112 2.52 23.24 -27.48
N GLU A 113 2.96 23.41 -26.24
CA GLU A 113 4.17 22.88 -25.62
C GLU A 113 4.07 21.35 -25.41
N LEU A 114 2.84 20.82 -25.31
CA LEU A 114 2.61 19.37 -25.26
C LEU A 114 2.87 18.68 -26.60
N LYS A 115 3.01 19.43 -27.70
CA LYS A 115 3.40 18.86 -29.01
C LYS A 115 4.83 18.29 -29.00
N GLY A 116 5.68 18.76 -28.08
CA GLY A 116 7.04 18.24 -27.84
C GLY A 116 7.11 17.04 -26.89
N MET A 117 5.98 16.46 -26.49
CA MET A 117 5.97 15.25 -25.66
C MET A 117 6.80 14.13 -26.29
N LYS A 118 7.54 13.40 -25.45
CA LYS A 118 8.58 12.45 -25.86
C LYS A 118 8.11 11.51 -26.99
N PRO A 119 8.93 11.28 -28.04
CA PRO A 119 8.60 10.40 -29.16
C PRO A 119 8.23 8.97 -28.71
N ASP A 120 8.74 8.53 -27.56
CA ASP A 120 8.41 7.22 -26.98
C ASP A 120 6.95 7.07 -26.51
N MET A 121 6.20 8.16 -26.35
CA MET A 121 4.82 8.09 -25.86
C MET A 121 3.90 7.36 -26.83
N GLN A 122 4.01 7.63 -28.13
CA GLN A 122 3.24 6.93 -29.16
C GLN A 122 3.58 5.43 -29.17
N LYS A 123 4.86 5.08 -29.04
CA LYS A 123 5.31 3.68 -28.99
C LYS A 123 4.74 2.96 -27.77
N ARG A 124 4.82 3.57 -26.58
CA ARG A 124 4.26 3.02 -25.34
C ARG A 124 2.74 2.90 -25.39
N TRP A 125 2.06 3.90 -25.95
CA TRP A 125 0.61 3.88 -26.13
C TRP A 125 0.18 2.74 -27.05
N SER A 126 0.85 2.60 -28.19
CA SER A 126 0.54 1.58 -29.20
C SER A 126 0.74 0.15 -28.68
N GLY A 127 1.78 -0.07 -27.87
CA GLY A 127 2.07 -1.36 -27.24
C GLY A 127 1.15 -1.73 -26.07
N GLY A 128 0.41 -0.76 -25.51
CA GLY A 128 -0.46 -0.95 -24.34
C GLY A 128 -1.94 -0.67 -24.60
N ARG A 129 -2.41 -0.78 -25.85
CA ARG A 129 -3.78 -0.38 -26.23
C ARG A 129 -4.88 -1.23 -25.63
N ASN A 130 -4.62 -2.50 -25.34
CA ASN A 130 -5.60 -3.39 -24.74
C ASN A 130 -5.33 -3.46 -23.24
N ILE A 131 -6.25 -2.92 -22.45
CA ILE A 131 -6.16 -2.94 -21.00
C ILE A 131 -7.33 -3.73 -20.46
N GLU A 132 -7.03 -4.80 -19.73
CA GLU A 132 -8.02 -5.48 -18.90
C GLU A 132 -8.22 -4.68 -17.62
N THR A 133 -9.38 -4.03 -17.51
CA THR A 133 -9.69 -3.26 -16.31
C THR A 133 -10.32 -4.12 -15.23
N ARG A 134 -9.99 -3.84 -13.97
CA ARG A 134 -10.40 -4.61 -12.80
C ARG A 134 -10.72 -3.69 -11.63
N LEU A 135 -11.71 -4.07 -10.83
CA LEU A 135 -11.88 -3.44 -9.52
C LEU A 135 -10.79 -3.93 -8.58
N HIS A 136 -10.21 -2.97 -7.88
CA HIS A 136 -9.26 -3.27 -6.82
C HIS A 136 -9.97 -3.84 -5.59
N ALA A 137 -9.21 -4.57 -4.76
CA ALA A 137 -9.74 -5.27 -3.60
C ALA A 137 -10.40 -4.34 -2.59
N GLU A 138 -9.85 -3.15 -2.36
CA GLU A 138 -10.40 -2.14 -1.43
C GLU A 138 -11.84 -1.79 -1.77
N ILE A 139 -12.10 -1.57 -3.06
CA ILE A 139 -13.42 -1.18 -3.54
C ILE A 139 -14.39 -2.35 -3.53
N ARG A 140 -13.91 -3.55 -3.88
CA ARG A 140 -14.72 -4.77 -3.77
C ARG A 140 -15.18 -5.02 -2.34
N ILE A 141 -14.32 -4.80 -1.35
CA ILE A 141 -14.68 -4.91 0.08
C ILE A 141 -15.76 -3.88 0.43
N VAL A 142 -15.60 -2.61 0.05
CA VAL A 142 -16.61 -1.59 0.36
C VAL A 142 -17.96 -1.93 -0.27
N LEU A 143 -17.97 -2.30 -1.56
CA LEU A 143 -19.20 -2.65 -2.26
C LEU A 143 -19.87 -3.88 -1.65
N ASP A 144 -19.10 -4.93 -1.35
CA ASP A 144 -19.63 -6.14 -0.71
C ASP A 144 -20.21 -5.85 0.67
N LEU A 145 -19.54 -5.04 1.50
CA LEU A 145 -20.06 -4.65 2.81
C LEU A 145 -21.37 -3.86 2.67
N VAL A 146 -21.41 -2.86 1.79
CA VAL A 146 -22.59 -2.02 1.56
C VAL A 146 -23.77 -2.82 1.00
N CYS A 147 -23.52 -3.80 0.13
CA CYS A 147 -24.58 -4.64 -0.45
C CYS A 147 -25.05 -5.77 0.46
N SER A 148 -24.18 -6.29 1.34
CA SER A 148 -24.47 -7.48 2.15
C SER A 148 -25.00 -7.16 3.55
N LEU A 149 -24.79 -5.93 4.02
CA LEU A 149 -25.11 -5.54 5.39
C LEU A 149 -26.05 -4.34 5.35
N ASP A 150 -26.91 -4.24 6.36
CA ASP A 150 -27.59 -3.00 6.69
C ASP A 150 -26.57 -2.03 7.33
N VAL A 151 -25.60 -1.56 6.53
CA VAL A 151 -24.47 -0.69 6.96
C VAL A 151 -24.97 0.71 7.33
N SER A 152 -26.27 0.96 7.25
CA SER A 152 -26.88 2.24 7.62
C SER A 152 -26.53 2.68 9.05
N ASN A 153 -26.15 1.75 9.94
CA ASN A 153 -26.00 2.02 11.38
C ASN A 153 -24.69 1.54 12.03
N GLN A 154 -23.56 1.44 11.32
CA GLN A 154 -22.27 1.15 11.97
C GLN A 154 -21.59 2.47 12.41
N PRO A 155 -21.62 2.85 13.71
CA PRO A 155 -21.15 4.18 14.15
C PRO A 155 -19.62 4.36 14.11
N GLY A 156 -18.88 3.25 13.97
CA GLY A 156 -17.44 3.18 14.12
C GLY A 156 -16.64 3.35 12.82
N GLN A 157 -15.35 3.59 13.01
CA GLN A 157 -14.35 3.51 11.95
C GLN A 157 -14.28 2.10 11.35
N GLN A 158 -14.21 2.00 10.02
CA GLN A 158 -14.18 0.73 9.29
C GLN A 158 -12.83 0.56 8.57
N PRO A 159 -11.80 0.02 9.25
CA PRO A 159 -10.47 -0.19 8.67
C PRO A 159 -10.47 -1.24 7.57
N ILE A 160 -9.91 -0.88 6.42
CA ILE A 160 -9.62 -1.74 5.29
C ILE A 160 -8.11 -1.96 5.25
N GLY A 161 -7.68 -3.12 5.71
CA GLY A 161 -6.28 -3.54 5.69
C GLY A 161 -5.86 -3.96 4.28
N CYS A 162 -4.69 -3.47 3.82
CA CYS A 162 -4.09 -3.84 2.55
C CYS A 162 -2.59 -4.07 2.74
N SER A 163 -1.99 -4.97 1.94
CA SER A 163 -0.53 -5.21 1.98
C SER A 163 0.30 -4.01 1.52
N LYS A 164 -0.33 -3.06 0.83
CA LYS A 164 0.23 -1.77 0.40
C LYS A 164 -0.80 -0.67 0.68
N ARG A 165 -0.34 0.59 0.70
CA ARG A 165 -1.24 1.75 0.69
C ARG A 165 -2.15 1.69 -0.53
N SER A 166 -3.35 2.24 -0.42
CA SER A 166 -4.34 2.23 -1.50
C SER A 166 -3.85 3.02 -2.71
N CYS A 167 -4.37 2.69 -3.89
CA CYS A 167 -4.11 3.52 -5.07
C CYS A 167 -4.84 4.87 -4.99
N LEU A 168 -4.46 5.80 -5.88
CA LEU A 168 -5.11 7.12 -5.93
C LEU A 168 -6.63 6.99 -6.16
N CYS A 169 -7.05 6.18 -7.13
CA CYS A 169 -8.45 6.04 -7.50
C CYS A 169 -9.27 5.41 -6.37
N CYS A 170 -8.76 4.36 -5.71
CA CYS A 170 -9.42 3.75 -4.55
C CYS A 170 -9.59 4.75 -3.41
N TYR A 171 -8.52 5.50 -3.11
CA TYR A 171 -8.54 6.49 -2.06
C TYR A 171 -9.60 7.58 -2.31
N ILE A 172 -9.59 8.19 -3.51
CA ILE A 172 -10.57 9.24 -3.87
C ILE A 172 -11.99 8.69 -3.80
N TRP A 173 -12.21 7.49 -4.37
CA TRP A 173 -13.53 6.88 -4.39
C TRP A 173 -14.06 6.64 -2.97
N ILE A 174 -13.25 6.06 -2.08
CA ILE A 174 -13.64 5.79 -0.69
C ILE A 174 -13.96 7.10 0.06
N GLN A 175 -13.14 8.14 -0.12
CA GLN A 175 -13.39 9.44 0.50
C GLN A 175 -14.71 10.08 0.01
N ALA A 176 -14.96 10.03 -1.29
CA ALA A 176 -16.18 10.53 -1.88
C ALA A 176 -17.40 9.71 -1.42
N TYR A 177 -17.29 8.39 -1.35
CA TYR A 177 -18.32 7.50 -0.83
C TYR A 177 -18.66 7.82 0.63
N ASN A 178 -17.66 7.91 1.50
CA ASN A 178 -17.82 8.29 2.90
C ASN A 178 -18.53 9.63 3.06
N LYS A 179 -18.15 10.64 2.26
CA LYS A 179 -18.77 11.96 2.29
C LYS A 179 -20.25 11.92 1.91
N SER A 180 -20.59 11.18 0.85
CA SER A 180 -21.95 11.08 0.33
C SER A 180 -22.88 10.28 1.23
N PHE A 181 -22.39 9.18 1.81
CA PHE A 181 -23.20 8.21 2.56
C PHE A 181 -22.96 8.24 4.07
N LYS A 182 -22.19 9.22 4.57
CA LYS A 182 -21.82 9.38 6.00
C LYS A 182 -21.14 8.13 6.58
N GLN A 183 -20.40 7.42 5.76
CA GLN A 183 -19.64 6.23 6.14
C GLN A 183 -18.22 6.59 6.61
N LYS A 184 -17.54 5.64 7.26
CA LYS A 184 -16.21 5.85 7.88
C LYS A 184 -15.19 4.78 7.46
N PHE A 185 -15.23 4.34 6.20
CA PHE A 185 -14.22 3.45 5.65
C PHE A 185 -12.85 4.13 5.60
N LEU A 186 -11.81 3.45 6.07
CA LEU A 186 -10.45 4.01 6.09
C LEU A 186 -9.43 2.99 5.59
N THR A 187 -8.43 3.48 4.86
CA THR A 187 -7.25 2.71 4.46
C THR A 187 -6.04 3.29 5.17
N SER A 188 -4.88 2.62 5.14
CA SER A 188 -3.60 3.16 5.65
C SER A 188 -3.04 4.34 4.83
N GLY A 189 -3.90 5.06 4.10
CA GLY A 189 -3.55 6.14 3.18
C GLY A 189 -3.39 5.68 1.74
N SER A 190 -2.96 6.61 0.89
CA SER A 190 -2.72 6.39 -0.53
C SER A 190 -1.24 6.53 -0.89
N HIS A 191 -0.76 5.77 -1.87
CA HIS A 191 0.53 6.04 -2.49
C HIS A 191 0.45 7.05 -3.65
N GLY A 192 -0.71 7.68 -3.87
CA GLY A 192 -0.86 8.83 -4.78
C GLY A 192 -0.78 8.52 -6.28
N LYS A 193 -0.64 7.25 -6.68
CA LYS A 193 -0.55 6.85 -8.10
C LYS A 193 -1.85 6.21 -8.58
N PRO A 194 -2.39 6.63 -9.73
CA PRO A 194 -3.47 5.89 -10.38
C PRO A 194 -2.92 4.58 -10.98
N TYR A 195 -3.75 3.54 -11.04
CA TYR A 195 -3.44 2.32 -11.80
C TYR A 195 -4.17 2.36 -13.15
N PRO A 196 -3.48 2.11 -14.27
CA PRO A 196 -4.09 2.13 -15.59
C PRO A 196 -5.24 1.12 -15.77
N ALA A 197 -5.13 -0.02 -15.08
CA ALA A 197 -6.12 -1.10 -15.13
C ALA A 197 -7.26 -0.94 -14.10
N TRP A 198 -7.37 0.19 -13.41
CA TRP A 198 -8.45 0.43 -12.45
C TRP A 198 -9.77 0.75 -13.19
N THR A 199 -10.89 0.17 -12.75
CA THR A 199 -12.23 0.46 -13.32
C THR A 199 -13.14 1.20 -12.33
N LEU A 200 -14.10 1.94 -12.89
CA LEU A 200 -15.12 2.67 -12.14
C LEU A 200 -16.22 1.74 -11.59
N PRO A 201 -16.57 1.85 -10.29
CA PRO A 201 -17.59 1.02 -9.64
C PRO A 201 -19.02 1.17 -10.13
N GLY A 202 -19.46 2.37 -10.49
CA GLY A 202 -20.84 2.70 -10.89
C GLY A 202 -21.30 2.09 -12.22
N ARG A 203 -20.42 1.36 -12.92
CA ARG A 203 -20.86 0.38 -13.93
C ARG A 203 -21.49 -0.88 -13.33
N CYS A 204 -21.49 -1.01 -12.00
CA CYS A 204 -21.87 -2.22 -11.29
C CYS A 204 -23.02 -2.00 -10.29
N SER A 205 -23.46 -0.76 -10.05
CA SER A 205 -24.65 -0.46 -9.25
C SER A 205 -25.22 0.95 -9.54
N ASN A 206 -26.55 1.07 -9.50
CA ASN A 206 -27.28 2.29 -9.89
C ASN A 206 -27.06 3.49 -8.95
N HIS A 207 -26.44 3.29 -7.77
CA HIS A 207 -26.30 4.31 -6.73
C HIS A 207 -24.96 5.08 -6.75
N VAL A 208 -24.04 4.76 -7.67
CA VAL A 208 -22.61 5.11 -7.52
C VAL A 208 -22.07 6.05 -8.62
N SER A 209 -22.89 6.40 -9.61
CA SER A 209 -22.47 7.23 -10.76
C SER A 209 -21.94 8.61 -10.37
N SER A 210 -22.47 9.24 -9.31
CA SER A 210 -21.98 10.54 -8.84
C SER A 210 -20.59 10.47 -8.19
N ILE A 211 -20.27 9.37 -7.50
CA ILE A 211 -18.96 9.14 -6.88
C ILE A 211 -17.90 8.89 -7.96
N ASP A 212 -18.27 8.10 -8.97
CA ASP A 212 -17.42 7.83 -10.12
C ASP A 212 -17.00 9.11 -10.84
N GLN A 213 -17.92 10.07 -10.94
CA GLN A 213 -17.62 11.38 -11.52
C GLN A 213 -16.59 12.16 -10.69
N VAL A 214 -16.62 12.05 -9.35
CA VAL A 214 -15.60 12.67 -8.48
C VAL A 214 -14.22 12.08 -8.80
N VAL A 215 -14.12 10.75 -8.94
CA VAL A 215 -12.84 10.10 -9.31
C VAL A 215 -12.37 10.57 -10.69
N ALA A 216 -13.26 10.56 -11.68
CA ALA A 216 -12.93 10.98 -13.03
C ALA A 216 -12.45 12.45 -13.08
N ASN A 217 -13.11 13.34 -12.33
CA ASN A 217 -12.75 14.75 -12.25
C ASN A 217 -11.38 14.95 -11.58
N GLU A 218 -11.13 14.32 -10.43
CA GLU A 218 -9.87 14.45 -9.71
C GLU A 218 -8.68 13.86 -10.46
N VAL A 219 -8.87 12.70 -11.12
CA VAL A 219 -7.84 12.12 -11.98
C VAL A 219 -7.56 13.03 -13.19
N SER A 220 -8.60 13.58 -13.81
CA SER A 220 -8.46 14.51 -14.94
C SER A 220 -7.74 15.79 -14.53
N LYS A 221 -8.10 16.36 -13.38
CA LYS A 221 -7.44 17.53 -12.81
C LYS A 221 -5.95 17.26 -12.56
N ARG A 222 -5.63 16.16 -11.88
CA ARG A 222 -4.24 15.79 -11.60
C ARG A 222 -3.43 15.51 -12.87
N LEU A 223 -4.06 14.95 -13.90
CA LEU A 223 -3.45 14.79 -15.21
C LEU A 223 -3.15 16.14 -15.85
N LYS A 224 -4.11 17.09 -15.86
CA LYS A 224 -3.88 18.46 -16.36
C LYS A 224 -2.72 19.14 -15.63
N ASP A 225 -2.74 19.15 -14.29
CA ASP A 225 -1.66 19.72 -13.47
C ASP A 225 -0.30 19.10 -13.83
N THR A 226 -0.26 17.79 -14.07
CA THR A 226 0.98 17.08 -14.41
C THR A 226 1.47 17.48 -15.80
N LEU A 227 0.57 17.59 -16.77
CA LEU A 227 0.88 17.98 -18.14
C LEU A 227 1.35 19.44 -18.21
N GLU A 228 0.69 20.34 -17.49
CA GLU A 228 1.08 21.75 -17.37
C GLU A 228 2.42 21.92 -16.65
N GLY A 229 2.66 21.14 -15.59
CA GLY A 229 3.97 21.12 -14.92
C GLY A 229 5.10 20.65 -15.86
N VAL A 230 4.82 19.65 -16.71
CA VAL A 230 5.77 19.20 -17.74
C VAL A 230 6.00 20.31 -18.78
N ALA A 231 4.95 20.99 -19.25
CA ALA A 231 5.06 22.08 -20.22
C ALA A 231 5.89 23.25 -19.67
N ASN A 232 5.75 23.56 -18.38
CA ASN A 232 6.42 24.68 -17.72
C ASN A 232 7.82 24.30 -17.16
N ASN A 233 8.33 23.10 -17.43
CA ASN A 233 9.54 22.53 -16.80
C ASN A 233 9.52 22.48 -15.27
N ASN A 234 8.35 22.71 -14.65
CA ASN A 234 8.13 22.64 -13.21
C ASN A 234 7.69 21.23 -12.85
N ARG A 235 8.67 20.33 -12.66
CA ARG A 235 8.37 19.00 -12.14
C ARG A 235 7.80 19.12 -10.73
N ARG A 236 6.55 18.72 -10.57
CA ARG A 236 5.92 18.56 -9.25
C ARG A 236 6.76 17.56 -8.44
N VAL A 237 7.10 17.93 -7.21
CA VAL A 237 7.69 16.98 -6.25
C VAL A 237 6.68 15.85 -6.07
N SER A 238 7.12 14.64 -6.38
CA SER A 238 6.26 13.45 -6.37
C SER A 238 5.76 13.16 -4.96
N ASP A 239 4.47 12.83 -4.80
CA ASP A 239 3.88 12.34 -3.53
C ASP A 239 4.53 11.03 -3.05
N GLU A 240 5.42 10.43 -3.86
CA GLU A 240 6.26 9.28 -3.52
C GLU A 240 7.07 9.46 -2.23
N HIS A 241 7.46 10.70 -1.89
CA HIS A 241 8.26 10.96 -0.68
C HIS A 241 7.50 10.73 0.63
N ARG A 242 6.16 10.56 0.59
CA ARG A 242 5.38 10.09 1.73
C ARG A 242 5.29 8.56 1.83
N SER A 243 5.80 7.79 0.86
CA SER A 243 5.71 6.31 0.85
C SER A 243 7.02 5.57 0.97
N SER A 244 8.15 6.24 0.74
CA SER A 244 9.45 5.61 0.79
C SER A 244 9.92 5.54 2.23
N GLY A 245 9.39 4.58 2.99
CA GLY A 245 10.16 3.94 4.06
C GLY A 245 11.30 3.08 3.48
N SER A 246 11.90 3.50 2.37
CA SER A 246 12.96 2.81 1.64
C SER A 246 14.24 3.64 1.75
N ASP A 247 14.99 3.36 2.82
CA ASP A 247 16.43 3.06 2.89
C ASP A 247 17.38 3.45 1.72
N ASP A 248 17.24 4.60 1.05
CA ASP A 248 18.28 5.11 0.15
C ASP A 248 18.50 6.60 0.36
N SER A 249 19.34 6.93 1.34
CA SER A 249 20.04 8.22 1.39
C SER A 249 21.37 7.98 2.11
N GLU A 250 22.40 7.67 1.34
CA GLU A 250 23.78 7.97 1.72
C GLU A 250 23.90 9.49 1.81
N SER A 251 23.74 10.02 3.01
CA SER A 251 24.39 11.27 3.39
C SER A 251 25.11 11.00 4.69
N GLU A 252 26.39 10.67 4.54
CA GLU A 252 27.37 10.67 5.62
C GLU A 252 27.44 12.09 6.19
N LYS A 253 26.59 12.37 7.18
CA LYS A 253 26.77 13.48 8.10
C LYS A 253 27.06 12.87 9.46
N THR A 254 28.28 13.11 9.89
CA THR A 254 28.84 12.90 11.23
C THR A 254 27.77 13.04 12.30
N MET A 255 27.47 11.94 13.00
CA MET A 255 26.58 11.96 14.16
C MET A 255 27.33 12.56 15.36
N PRO A 256 26.74 13.52 16.10
CA PRO A 256 27.15 13.78 17.46
C PRO A 256 26.60 12.70 18.40
N GLU A 257 27.32 12.51 19.51
CA GLU A 257 27.21 11.46 20.51
C GLU A 257 25.80 11.16 21.05
N ALA A 258 25.66 9.89 21.43
CA ALA A 258 24.49 9.28 22.02
C ALA A 258 24.19 9.80 23.43
N GLY A 259 22.91 10.04 23.71
CA GLY A 259 22.44 10.08 25.10
C GLY A 259 21.16 10.87 25.36
N LYS A 260 20.02 10.53 24.73
CA LYS A 260 18.68 10.80 25.30
C LYS A 260 17.67 9.71 24.92
N PRO A 261 16.75 9.29 25.82
CA PRO A 261 15.72 8.31 25.52
C PRO A 261 14.61 8.93 24.66
N LEU A 262 14.24 8.25 23.57
CA LEU A 262 13.21 8.68 22.64
C LEU A 262 11.83 8.34 23.20
N ALA A 263 11.17 9.33 23.81
CA ALA A 263 9.79 9.23 24.30
C ALA A 263 8.76 9.47 23.17
N ASP A 264 7.96 8.44 22.90
CA ASP A 264 6.49 8.39 22.87
C ASP A 264 5.64 9.53 22.26
N SER A 265 6.16 10.27 21.27
CA SER A 265 5.47 11.49 20.76
C SER A 265 4.96 11.42 19.31
N THR A 266 5.18 10.33 18.57
CA THR A 266 4.83 10.29 17.13
C THR A 266 3.42 9.75 16.83
N TRP A 267 2.75 9.11 17.79
CA TRP A 267 1.44 8.47 17.57
C TRP A 267 0.23 9.41 17.81
N LYS A 268 0.36 10.42 18.68
CA LYS A 268 -0.76 11.32 19.03
C LYS A 268 -1.10 12.40 17.98
N ARG A 269 -0.32 12.55 16.91
CA ARG A 269 -0.51 13.64 15.92
C ARG A 269 -1.46 13.31 14.76
N HIS A 270 -1.90 12.07 14.58
CA HIS A 270 -2.71 11.70 13.41
C HIS A 270 -4.11 11.17 13.71
N PHE A 271 -4.44 10.90 14.97
CA PHE A 271 -5.76 10.46 15.36
C PHE A 271 -6.14 11.23 16.64
N GLY A 272 -6.78 12.37 16.43
CA GLY A 272 -7.37 13.16 17.51
C GLY A 272 -8.63 12.48 18.06
N GLU A 273 -8.91 12.84 19.31
CA GLU A 273 -9.99 12.40 20.20
C GLU A 273 -11.38 12.25 19.57
#